data_AF-A0A414AHM0-F1
#
_entry.id   AF-A0A414AHM0-F1
#
_cell.length_a   1.000
_cell.length_b   1.000
_cell.length_c   1.000
_cell.angle_alpha   90.00
_cell.angle_beta   90.00
_cell.angle_gamma   90.00
#
_symmetry.space_group_name_H-M   'P 1'
#
loop_
_entity.id
_entity.type
_entity.pdbx_description
1 polymer ?
#
loop_
_entity_poly.entity_id
_entity_poly.type
_entity_poly.pdbx_seq_one_letter_code
_entity_poly.pdbx_strand_id
1 'polypeptide(L)'
;MRVISQNGKYDVPYENFVFVFEQNMIYAVSIAGSGTKQWLMAEYTGPGKTQKAMEMLHQEYTGIMSSLVTDNGHNFDAESMEVLKSSTVGAFIKPVNSGDVEVHTLPRLFCFPACDEIGVEE
;
A
#
# COMPACT_ATOMS: atom_id res chain seq x y z
N MET A 1 2.86 2.84 5.89
CA MET A 1 2.45 3.36 4.56
C MET A 1 1.66 4.65 4.74
N ARG A 2 1.77 5.64 3.85
CA ARG A 2 0.92 6.85 3.85
C ARG A 2 -0.29 6.62 2.94
N VAL A 3 -1.49 6.97 3.41
CA VAL A 3 -2.72 6.92 2.63
C VAL A 3 -3.26 8.33 2.45
N ILE A 4 -3.41 8.72 1.19
CA ILE A 4 -3.87 10.03 0.76
C ILE A 4 -5.31 9.90 0.25
N SER A 5 -6.20 10.78 0.70
CA SER A 5 -7.58 10.84 0.22
C SER A 5 -7.63 11.16 -1.27
N GLN A 6 -8.68 10.74 -1.96
CA GLN A 6 -8.87 10.90 -3.40
C GLN A 6 -8.72 12.37 -3.88
N ASN A 7 -9.08 13.32 -3.02
CA ASN A 7 -8.94 14.76 -3.28
C ASN A 7 -7.66 15.40 -2.69
N GLY A 8 -6.73 14.60 -2.16
CA GLY A 8 -5.47 15.06 -1.55
C GLY A 8 -5.60 15.78 -0.20
N LYS A 9 -6.82 15.93 0.35
CA LYS A 9 -7.07 16.70 1.57
C LYS A 9 -6.51 16.05 2.84
N TYR A 10 -6.58 14.73 2.93
CA TYR A 10 -6.14 13.98 4.10
C TYR A 10 -4.96 13.09 3.73
N ASP A 11 -3.93 13.12 4.57
CA ASP A 11 -2.76 12.25 4.44
C ASP A 11 -2.45 11.64 5.81
N VAL A 12 -2.74 10.35 5.94
CA VAL A 12 -2.74 9.61 7.21
C VAL A 12 -1.81 8.40 7.16
N PRO A 13 -1.15 8.04 8.27
CA PRO A 13 -0.40 6.79 8.34
C PRO A 13 -1.37 5.61 8.42
N TYR A 14 -1.21 4.61 7.54
CA TYR A 14 -2.07 3.43 7.48
C TYR A 14 -2.17 2.72 8.83
N GLU A 15 -1.04 2.60 9.53
CA GLU A 15 -0.89 1.82 10.76
C GLU A 15 -1.64 2.41 11.97
N ASN A 16 -2.04 3.69 11.93
CA ASN A 16 -2.77 4.34 13.03
C ASN A 16 -4.28 4.49 12.74
N PHE A 17 -4.75 3.99 11.60
CA PHE A 17 -6.14 4.15 11.15
C PHE A 17 -6.74 2.82 10.71
N VAL A 18 -8.03 2.67 10.98
CA VAL A 18 -8.87 1.62 10.39
C VAL A 18 -9.55 2.20 9.16
N PHE A 19 -9.45 1.52 8.03
CA PHE A 19 -10.18 1.87 6.81
C PHE A 19 -11.42 0.99 6.70
N VAL A 20 -12.58 1.62 6.59
CA VAL A 20 -13.87 0.95 6.39
C VAL A 20 -14.55 1.56 5.18
N PHE A 21 -15.42 0.79 4.53
CA PHE A 21 -16.25 1.32 3.47
C PHE A 21 -17.73 1.05 3.78
N GLU A 22 -18.57 1.99 3.35
CA GLU A 22 -20.02 1.88 3.42
C GLU A 22 -20.59 2.38 2.10
N GLN A 23 -21.31 1.51 1.39
CA GLN A 23 -21.85 1.78 0.06
C GLN A 23 -20.78 2.27 -0.91
N ASN A 24 -20.75 3.57 -1.15
CA ASN A 24 -19.95 4.25 -2.15
C ASN A 24 -18.77 5.03 -1.54
N MET A 25 -18.60 4.97 -0.22
CA MET A 25 -17.69 5.84 0.52
C MET A 25 -16.69 5.03 1.32
N ILE A 26 -15.44 5.51 1.38
CA ILE A 26 -14.37 4.96 2.20
C ILE A 26 -14.01 5.97 3.28
N TYR A 27 -13.94 5.49 4.52
CA TYR A 27 -13.60 6.29 5.69
C TYR A 27 -12.33 5.77 6.35
N ALA A 28 -11.49 6.69 6.82
CA ALA A 28 -10.47 6.41 7.81
C ALA A 28 -11.01 6.71 9.21
N VAL A 29 -10.70 5.84 10.18
CA VAL A 29 -11.07 5.99 11.59
C VAL A 29 -9.83 5.85 12.45
N SER A 30 -9.54 6.84 13.29
CA SER A 30 -8.31 6.88 14.09
C SER A 30 -8.38 5.87 15.24
N ILE A 31 -7.34 5.06 15.40
CA ILE A 31 -7.22 4.06 16.48
C ILE A 31 -7.00 4.76 17.84
N ALA A 32 -6.31 5.90 17.87
CA ALA A 32 -5.97 6.62 19.09
C ALA A 32 -7.07 7.54 19.64
N GLY A 33 -8.17 7.71 18.91
CA GLY A 33 -9.30 8.56 19.32
C GLY A 33 -10.46 7.71 19.87
N SER A 34 -11.50 8.35 20.41
CA SER A 34 -12.73 7.66 20.85
C SER A 34 -13.54 6.98 19.72
N GLY A 35 -12.93 6.70 18.56
CA GLY A 35 -13.59 6.18 17.36
C GLY A 35 -14.60 7.13 16.71
N THR A 36 -14.79 8.33 17.26
CA THR A 36 -15.88 9.25 16.87
C THR A 36 -15.59 10.07 15.62
N LYS A 37 -14.32 10.28 15.27
CA LYS A 37 -13.95 11.07 14.09
C LYS A 37 -13.67 10.14 12.91
N GLN A 38 -14.52 10.25 11.89
CA GLN A 38 -14.38 9.59 10.61
C GLN A 38 -13.92 10.63 9.57
N TRP A 39 -12.96 10.25 8.73
CA TRP A 39 -12.49 11.09 7.63
C TRP A 39 -12.87 10.42 6.32
N LEU A 40 -13.69 11.10 5.51
CA LEU A 40 -14.02 10.63 4.16
C LEU A 40 -12.76 10.67 3.29
N MET A 41 -12.27 9.49 2.92
CA MET A 41 -11.06 9.31 2.13
C MET A 41 -11.35 9.22 0.64
N ALA A 42 -12.45 8.61 0.24
CA ALA A 42 -12.85 8.51 -1.16
C ALA A 42 -14.37 8.33 -1.29
N GLU A 43 -14.92 8.77 -2.41
CA GLU A 43 -16.30 8.53 -2.81
C GLU A 43 -16.33 8.07 -4.27
N TYR A 44 -17.13 7.05 -4.57
CA TYR A 44 -17.21 6.43 -5.89
C TYR A 44 -18.63 6.41 -6.43
N THR A 45 -18.75 6.27 -7.75
CA THR A 45 -20.07 6.21 -8.43
C THR A 45 -20.84 4.93 -8.13
N GLY A 46 -20.23 3.92 -7.51
CA GLY A 46 -20.90 2.67 -7.17
C GLY A 46 -20.11 1.79 -6.19
N PRO A 47 -20.80 0.81 -5.57
CA PRO A 47 -20.20 -0.04 -4.54
C PRO A 47 -19.10 -0.95 -5.09
N GLY A 48 -19.21 -1.41 -6.35
CA GLY A 48 -18.17 -2.22 -6.99
C GLY A 48 -16.82 -1.49 -7.10
N LYS A 49 -16.84 -0.21 -7.44
CA LYS A 49 -15.62 0.64 -7.47
C LYS A 49 -15.07 0.87 -6.07
N THR A 50 -15.95 1.04 -5.09
CA THR A 50 -15.56 1.23 -3.68
C THR A 50 -14.87 -0.01 -3.12
N GLN A 51 -15.43 -1.19 -3.39
CA GLN A 51 -14.80 -2.46 -3.02
C GLN A 51 -13.44 -2.61 -3.73
N LYS A 52 -13.38 -2.33 -5.03
CA LYS A 52 -12.13 -2.43 -5.80
C LYS A 52 -11.04 -1.50 -5.27
N ALA A 53 -11.40 -0.26 -4.90
CA ALA A 53 -10.47 0.68 -4.28
C ALA A 53 -9.92 0.16 -2.94
N MET A 54 -10.77 -0.49 -2.13
CA MET A 54 -10.30 -1.13 -0.90
C MET A 54 -9.39 -2.34 -1.16
N GLU A 55 -9.68 -3.15 -2.17
CA GLU A 55 -8.80 -4.24 -2.60
C GLU A 55 -7.43 -3.71 -3.03
N MET A 56 -7.39 -2.61 -3.80
CA MET A 56 -6.13 -1.95 -4.21
C MET A 56 -5.34 -1.46 -3.00
N LEU A 57 -5.98 -0.82 -2.02
CA LEU A 57 -5.32 -0.40 -0.78
C LEU A 57 -4.76 -1.62 -0.01
N HIS A 58 -5.52 -2.71 0.08
CA HIS A 58 -5.08 -3.94 0.73
C HIS A 58 -3.90 -4.59 -0.01
N GLN A 59 -3.92 -4.61 -1.34
CA GLN A 59 -2.83 -5.11 -2.19
C GLN A 59 -1.56 -4.28 -2.02
N GLU A 60 -1.68 -2.94 -1.98
CA GLU A 60 -0.51 -2.08 -1.77
C GLU A 60 0.11 -2.31 -0.38
N TYR A 61 -0.73 -2.50 0.65
CA TYR A 61 -0.28 -2.83 2.00
C TYR A 61 0.30 -4.25 2.12
N THR A 62 -0.31 -5.26 1.50
CA THR A 62 0.15 -6.66 1.60
C THR A 62 1.29 -7.00 0.64
N GLY A 63 1.47 -6.23 -0.44
CA GLY A 63 2.66 -6.25 -1.28
C GLY A 63 3.96 -5.99 -0.49
N ILE A 64 3.84 -5.49 0.75
CA ILE A 64 4.93 -5.36 1.74
C ILE A 64 5.41 -6.74 2.23
N MET A 65 4.54 -7.75 2.37
CA MET A 65 4.90 -9.06 2.98
C MET A 65 5.58 -10.04 2.02
N SER A 66 5.37 -9.94 0.70
CA SER A 66 6.01 -10.87 -0.25
C SER A 66 7.51 -10.60 -0.48
N SER A 67 8.07 -9.54 0.10
CA SER A 67 9.44 -9.09 -0.18
C SER A 67 10.51 -9.55 0.80
N LEU A 68 10.19 -10.23 1.91
CA LEU A 68 11.20 -10.57 2.94
C LEU A 68 11.02 -11.97 3.56
N VAL A 69 10.92 -12.99 2.71
CA VAL A 69 11.35 -14.35 3.10
C VAL A 69 12.59 -14.68 2.30
N THR A 70 13.72 -14.09 2.68
CA THR A 70 15.02 -14.59 2.26
C THR A 70 15.35 -15.78 3.14
N ASP A 71 15.32 -16.98 2.56
CA ASP A 71 15.91 -18.16 3.15
C ASP A 71 17.39 -17.83 3.41
N ASN A 72 17.83 -17.90 4.68
CA ASN A 72 19.12 -17.40 5.18
C ASN A 72 20.36 -18.14 4.60
N GLY A 73 20.23 -18.85 3.47
CA GLY A 73 21.24 -19.75 2.92
C GLY A 73 21.64 -19.50 1.46
N HIS A 74 21.02 -18.56 0.75
CA HIS A 74 21.33 -18.32 -0.67
C HIS A 74 21.96 -16.93 -0.89
N ASN A 75 23.23 -16.92 -1.31
CA ASN A 75 23.89 -15.74 -1.83
C ASN A 75 23.12 -15.25 -3.06
N PHE A 76 22.70 -13.98 -3.08
CA PHE A 76 22.16 -13.36 -4.29
C PHE A 76 23.29 -13.12 -5.30
N ASP A 77 23.20 -13.78 -6.46
CA ASP A 77 24.05 -13.43 -7.60
C ASP A 77 23.58 -12.13 -8.28
N ALA A 78 24.39 -11.61 -9.20
CA ALA A 78 24.10 -10.33 -9.85
C ALA A 78 22.79 -10.34 -10.64
N GLU A 79 22.41 -11.46 -11.24
CA GLU A 79 21.17 -11.61 -12.02
C GLU A 79 19.94 -11.60 -11.11
N SER A 80 19.97 -12.37 -10.02
CA SER A 80 18.91 -12.40 -9.01
C SER A 80 18.71 -11.03 -8.36
N MET A 81 19.80 -10.27 -8.16
CA MET A 81 19.73 -8.90 -7.65
C MET A 81 19.04 -7.93 -8.60
N GLU A 82 19.26 -8.04 -9.91
CA GLU A 82 18.57 -7.21 -10.90
C GLU A 82 17.07 -7.56 -10.99
N VAL A 83 16.73 -8.85 -10.93
CA VAL A 83 15.33 -9.31 -10.85
C VAL A 83 14.66 -8.76 -9.57
N LEU A 84 15.34 -8.80 -8.44
CA LEU A 84 14.86 -8.25 -7.17
C LEU A 84 14.64 -6.73 -7.23
N LYS A 85 15.60 -5.98 -7.76
CA LYS A 85 15.46 -4.51 -7.93
C LYS A 85 14.30 -4.17 -8.87
N SER A 86 14.11 -4.95 -9.93
CA SER A 86 13.03 -4.73 -10.90
C SER A 86 11.64 -5.10 -10.36
N SER A 87 11.56 -6.07 -9.44
CA SER A 87 10.31 -6.55 -8.85
C SER A 87 9.91 -5.79 -7.58
N THR A 88 10.85 -5.10 -6.93
CA THR A 88 10.58 -4.39 -5.68
C THR A 88 10.35 -2.90 -5.91
N VAL A 89 9.10 -2.52 -6.19
CA VAL A 89 8.71 -1.11 -6.31
C VAL A 89 8.80 -0.42 -4.95
N GLY A 90 9.50 0.71 -4.86
CA GLY A 90 9.61 1.52 -3.64
C GLY A 90 10.55 0.97 -2.57
N ALA A 91 11.48 0.08 -2.91
CA ALA A 91 12.59 -0.29 -2.02
C ALA A 91 13.95 0.00 -2.68
N PHE A 92 14.91 0.40 -1.87
CA PHE A 92 16.32 0.42 -2.23
C PHE A 92 16.98 -0.84 -1.70
N ILE A 93 17.58 -1.58 -2.61
CA ILE A 93 18.30 -2.80 -2.30
C ILE A 93 19.80 -2.50 -2.43
N LYS A 94 20.54 -2.58 -1.33
CA LYS A 94 21.97 -2.30 -1.28
C LYS A 94 22.76 -3.54 -0.82
N PRO A 95 23.78 -3.98 -1.57
CA PRO A 95 24.70 -5.02 -1.10
C PRO A 95 25.58 -4.48 0.04
N VAL A 96 25.72 -5.24 1.13
CA VAL A 96 26.54 -4.84 2.30
C VAL A 96 27.84 -5.62 2.36
N ASN A 97 27.80 -6.95 2.14
CA ASN A 97 28.96 -7.86 2.11
C ASN A 97 28.71 -9.01 1.11
N SER A 98 29.69 -9.91 0.91
CA SER A 98 29.55 -11.07 0.01
C SER A 98 28.43 -12.02 0.47
N GLY A 99 27.23 -11.84 -0.08
CA GLY A 99 26.04 -12.63 0.21
C GLY A 99 24.90 -11.86 0.89
N ASP A 100 25.21 -10.73 1.53
CA ASP A 100 24.25 -9.97 2.34
C ASP A 100 23.65 -8.78 1.57
N VAL A 101 22.35 -8.59 1.75
CA VAL A 101 21.57 -7.52 1.11
C VAL A 101 20.79 -6.75 2.17
N GLU A 102 20.90 -5.43 2.14
CA GLU A 102 20.10 -4.51 2.93
C GLU A 102 18.96 -3.95 2.08
N VAL A 103 17.73 -4.05 2.58
CA VAL A 103 16.53 -3.57 1.92
C VAL A 103 15.98 -2.38 2.70
N HIS A 104 16.06 -1.19 2.12
CA HIS A 104 15.45 0.03 2.64
C HIS A 104 14.13 0.27 1.92
N THR A 105 13.00 0.13 2.61
CA THR A 105 11.70 0.50 2.04
C THR A 105 11.51 2.01 2.13
N LEU A 106 11.27 2.68 1.00
CA LEU A 106 10.79 4.06 1.01
C LEU A 106 9.41 4.11 1.67
N PRO A 107 9.01 5.25 2.28
CA PRO A 107 7.64 5.46 2.69
C PRO A 107 6.73 5.33 1.46
N ARG A 108 6.00 4.22 1.34
CA ARG A 108 5.03 4.03 0.26
C ARG A 108 3.86 4.99 0.47
N LEU A 109 3.43 5.63 -0.62
CA LEU A 109 2.26 6.49 -0.66
C LEU A 109 1.19 5.80 -1.51
N PHE A 110 0.01 5.61 -0.94
CA PHE A 110 -1.18 5.18 -1.66
C PHE A 110 -2.15 6.36 -1.73
N CYS A 111 -2.50 6.78 -2.93
CA CYS A 111 -3.56 7.76 -3.15
C CYS A 111 -4.80 7.02 -3.65
N PHE A 112 -5.96 7.25 -3.04
CA PHE A 112 -7.20 6.68 -3.57
C PHE A 112 -7.43 7.17 -5.00
N PRO A 113 -7.64 6.26 -5.97
CA PRO A 113 -7.83 6.63 -7.36
C PRO A 113 -9.17 7.32 -7.59
N ALA A 114 -9.25 8.11 -8.66
CA ALA A 114 -10.47 8.68 -9.19
C ALA A 114 -11.39 7.58 -9.79
N CYS A 115 -12.64 7.93 -10.05
CA CYS A 115 -13.62 6.95 -10.55
C CYS A 115 -13.27 6.36 -11.92
N ASP A 116 -12.69 7.16 -12.80
CA ASP A 116 -12.26 6.77 -14.16
C ASP A 116 -10.99 5.91 -14.16
N GLU A 117 -10.22 5.92 -13.07
CA GLU A 117 -9.03 5.10 -12.87
C GLU A 117 -9.35 3.69 -12.33
N ILE A 118 -10.60 3.42 -11.95
CA ILE A 118 -11.06 2.10 -11.49
C ILE A 118 -11.91 1.41 -12.55
N GLY A 119 -11.35 0.35 -13.14
CA GLY A 119 -12.09 -0.64 -13.92
C GLY A 119 -12.79 -1.66 -13.01
N VAL A 120 -14.08 -1.87 -13.24
CA VAL A 120 -14.86 -2.98 -12.69
C VAL A 120 -15.35 -3.78 -13.88
N GLU A 121 -15.03 -5.07 -13.95
CA GLU A 121 -15.66 -5.96 -14.93
C GLU A 121 -17.14 -6.11 -14.54
N GLU A 122 -18.05 -5.90 -15.49
CA GLU A 122 -19.51 -6.01 -15.31
C GLU A 122 -19.95 -7.46 -15.05
#